data_AF-T0ZQT6-F1
#
_entry.id   AF-T0ZQT6-F1
#
_cell.length_a   1.000
_cell.length_b   1.000
_cell.length_c   1.000
_cell.angle_alpha   90.00
_cell.angle_beta   90.00
_cell.angle_gamma   90.00
#
_symmetry.space_group_name_H-M   'P 1'
#
loop_
_entity.id
_entity.type
_entity.pdbx_description
1 polymer ?
#
loop_
_entity_poly.entity_id
_entity_poly.type
_entity_poly.pdbx_seq_one_letter_code
_entity_poly.pdbx_strand_id
1 'polypeptide(L)'
;MILCDVNVLIYAFRSDAEDHPRYKAWLESVINGPAAYGVAPQVLASVVRICTHRRIFSRPSSLSDAFDFCRVVLGQPNATVIVPGERHWSIFESLCRDCESTGNIAQDAWFAALAIESGCEWVTYGS
;
A
#
# COMPACT_ATOMS: atom_id res chain seq x y z
N MET A 1 2.00 0.78 -14.82
CA MET A 1 2.58 0.09 -13.66
C MET A 1 1.61 0.26 -12.51
N ILE A 2 1.28 -0.82 -11.81
CA ILE A 2 0.32 -0.77 -10.70
C ILE A 2 1.02 -0.35 -9.41
N LEU A 3 0.41 0.49 -8.58
CA LEU A 3 0.91 0.85 -7.25
C LEU A 3 0.06 0.15 -6.19
N CYS A 4 0.68 -0.70 -5.37
CA CYS A 4 -0.04 -1.47 -4.34
C CYS A 4 -0.55 -0.56 -3.22
N ASP A 5 -1.85 -0.66 -2.92
CA ASP A 5 -2.48 0.01 -1.79
C ASP A 5 -2.16 -0.65 -0.44
N VAL A 6 -2.27 0.11 0.65
CA VAL A 6 -2.07 -0.36 2.03
C VAL A 6 -3.03 -1.49 2.39
N ASN A 7 -4.32 -1.35 2.06
CA ASN A 7 -5.33 -2.34 2.38
C ASN A 7 -5.05 -3.66 1.66
N VAL A 8 -4.67 -3.61 0.39
CA VAL A 8 -4.30 -4.78 -0.40
C VAL A 8 -3.18 -5.58 0.29
N LEU A 9 -2.14 -4.90 0.74
CA LEU A 9 -1.02 -5.55 1.43
C LEU A 9 -1.41 -6.07 2.81
N ILE A 10 -2.26 -5.35 3.56
CA ILE A 10 -2.77 -5.82 4.85
C ILE A 10 -3.59 -7.10 4.68
N TYR A 11 -4.55 -7.12 3.76
CA TYR A 11 -5.38 -8.30 3.52
C TYR A 11 -4.56 -9.49 2.99
N ALA A 12 -3.57 -9.24 2.13
CA ALA A 12 -2.66 -10.27 1.66
C ALA A 12 -1.75 -10.83 2.78
N PHE A 13 -1.41 -10.03 3.79
CA PHE A 13 -0.58 -10.45 4.93
C PHE A 13 -1.37 -11.10 6.07
N ARG A 14 -2.57 -10.59 6.37
CA ARG A 14 -3.40 -11.01 7.51
C ARG A 14 -4.18 -12.27 7.18
N SER A 15 -3.66 -13.43 7.60
CA SER A 15 -4.31 -14.73 7.38
C SER A 15 -5.66 -14.92 8.08
N ASP A 16 -5.98 -14.05 9.05
CA ASP A 16 -7.25 -14.03 9.76
C ASP A 16 -8.29 -13.08 9.13
N ALA A 17 -7.94 -12.36 8.07
CA ALA A 17 -8.90 -11.57 7.32
C ALA A 17 -9.72 -12.46 6.36
N GLU A 18 -11.02 -12.21 6.25
CA GLU A 18 -11.94 -13.04 5.44
C GLU A 18 -11.51 -13.15 3.97
N ASP A 19 -11.13 -12.02 3.36
CA ASP A 19 -10.69 -11.98 1.96
C ASP A 19 -9.21 -12.35 1.75
N HIS A 20 -8.49 -12.79 2.80
CA HIS A 20 -7.07 -13.11 2.71
C HIS A 20 -6.70 -14.00 1.52
N PRO A 21 -7.40 -15.12 1.24
CA PRO A 21 -7.03 -15.99 0.13
C PRO A 21 -7.04 -15.26 -1.22
N ARG A 22 -8.01 -14.35 -1.43
CA ARG A 22 -8.14 -13.58 -2.67
C ARG A 22 -7.01 -12.57 -2.82
N TYR A 23 -6.75 -11.78 -1.78
CA TYR A 23 -5.68 -10.76 -1.82
C TYR A 23 -4.30 -11.38 -1.89
N LYS A 24 -4.08 -12.50 -1.19
CA LYS A 24 -2.84 -13.27 -1.28
C LYS A 24 -2.61 -13.78 -2.70
N ALA A 25 -3.59 -14.43 -3.32
CA ALA A 25 -3.47 -14.94 -4.68
C ALA A 25 -3.21 -13.81 -5.69
N TRP A 26 -3.91 -12.67 -5.54
CA TRP A 26 -3.66 -11.50 -6.37
C TRP A 26 -2.22 -10.98 -6.18
N LEU A 27 -1.77 -10.78 -4.94
CA LEU A 27 -0.43 -10.28 -4.65
C LEU A 27 0.64 -11.23 -5.20
N GLU A 28 0.48 -12.54 -5.01
CA GLU A 28 1.38 -13.57 -5.56
C GLU A 28 1.45 -13.50 -7.08
N SER A 29 0.31 -13.25 -7.76
CA SER A 29 0.30 -13.09 -9.23
C SER A 29 1.05 -11.83 -9.70
N VAL A 30 1.04 -10.76 -8.90
CA VAL A 30 1.73 -9.50 -9.19
C VAL A 30 3.23 -9.65 -8.94
N ILE A 31 3.61 -10.08 -7.74
CA ILE A 31 5.02 -10.07 -7.31
C ILE A 31 5.84 -11.16 -8.01
N ASN A 32 5.22 -12.27 -8.43
CA ASN A 32 5.88 -13.31 -9.22
C ASN A 32 5.63 -13.16 -10.73
N GLY A 33 4.88 -12.13 -11.14
CA GLY A 33 4.55 -11.88 -12.54
C GLY A 33 5.72 -11.23 -13.30
N PRO A 34 5.68 -11.23 -14.64
CA PRO A 34 6.73 -10.62 -15.46
C PRO A 34 6.65 -9.08 -15.52
N ALA A 35 5.51 -8.49 -15.16
CA ALA A 35 5.29 -7.05 -15.22
C ALA A 35 5.88 -6.35 -14.00
N ALA A 36 6.40 -5.13 -14.19
CA ALA A 36 6.83 -4.29 -13.09
C ALA A 36 5.63 -3.81 -12.25
N TYR A 37 5.82 -3.76 -10.93
CA TYR A 37 4.87 -3.15 -9.99
C TYR A 37 5.56 -2.08 -9.13
N GLY A 38 4.78 -1.08 -8.75
CA GLY A 38 5.18 0.01 -7.88
C GLY A 38 4.94 -0.34 -6.42
N VAL A 39 5.89 0.03 -5.57
CA VAL A 39 5.78 -0.05 -4.11
C VAL A 39 6.24 1.25 -3.49
N ALA A 40 5.40 1.85 -2.64
CA ALA A 40 5.75 3.06 -1.90
C ALA A 40 6.24 2.72 -0.49
N PRO A 41 7.40 3.25 -0.04
CA PRO A 41 7.86 3.04 1.33
C PRO A 41 6.84 3.46 2.39
N GLN A 42 6.06 4.51 2.13
CA GLN A 42 4.97 4.97 3.00
C GLN A 42 3.84 3.93 3.15
N VAL A 43 3.55 3.16 2.09
CA VAL A 43 2.58 2.06 2.15
C VAL A 43 3.10 0.98 3.09
N LEU A 44 4.36 0.58 2.96
CA LEU A 44 4.98 -0.45 3.80
C LEU A 44 5.09 -0.02 5.27
N ALA A 45 5.44 1.25 5.51
CA ALA A 45 5.41 1.83 6.86
C ALA A 45 4.00 1.77 7.46
N SER A 46 2.96 1.99 6.65
CA SER A 46 1.56 1.86 7.07
C SER A 46 1.18 0.41 7.38
N VAL A 47 1.65 -0.57 6.60
CA VAL A 47 1.48 -2.02 6.90
C VAL A 47 2.07 -2.35 8.26
N VAL A 48 3.32 -1.95 8.53
CA VAL A 48 3.97 -2.19 9.82
C VAL A 48 3.19 -1.51 10.95
N ARG A 49 2.82 -0.24 10.78
CA ARG A 49 2.05 0.52 11.77
C ARG A 49 0.73 -0.17 12.10
N ILE A 50 -0.02 -0.60 11.09
CA ILE A 50 -1.39 -1.12 11.26
C ILE A 50 -1.36 -2.55 11.78
N CYS A 51 -0.57 -3.44 11.18
CA CYS A 51 -0.56 -4.86 11.53
C CYS A 51 -0.01 -5.15 12.94
N THR A 52 0.80 -4.24 13.49
CA THR A 52 1.35 -4.36 14.85
C THR A 52 0.52 -3.64 15.91
N HIS A 53 -0.58 -2.97 15.53
CA HIS A 53 -1.35 -2.11 16.44
C HIS A 53 -2.43 -2.87 17.23
N ARG A 54 -2.26 -2.97 18.56
CA ARG A 54 -3.18 -3.68 19.47
C ARG A 54 -4.61 -3.16 19.53
N ARG A 55 -4.85 -1.88 19.20
CA ARG A 55 -6.24 -1.35 19.13
C ARG A 55 -6.93 -1.62 17.79
N ILE A 56 -6.18 -2.04 16.77
CA ILE A 56 -6.74 -2.38 15.45
C ILE A 56 -6.97 -3.89 15.38
N PHE A 57 -5.97 -4.68 15.79
CA PHE A 57 -6.07 -6.14 15.81
C PHE A 57 -6.08 -6.68 17.24
N SER A 58 -7.06 -7.55 17.54
CA SER A 58 -7.11 -8.29 18.81
C SER A 58 -5.87 -9.18 19.02
N ARG A 59 -5.30 -9.67 17.92
CA ARG A 59 -4.02 -10.38 17.84
C ARG A 59 -3.12 -9.70 16.79
N PRO A 60 -2.37 -8.65 17.17
CA PRO A 60 -1.46 -8.00 16.23
C PRO A 60 -0.36 -8.96 15.79
N SER A 61 0.14 -8.78 14.57
CA SER A 61 1.32 -9.48 14.06
C SER A 61 2.57 -9.06 14.83
N SER A 62 3.59 -9.92 14.85
CA SER A 62 4.89 -9.52 15.40
C SER A 62 5.55 -8.50 14.48
N LEU A 63 6.46 -7.69 15.03
CA LEU A 63 7.24 -6.75 14.24
C LEU A 63 8.12 -7.48 13.21
N SER A 64 8.63 -8.66 13.57
CA SER A 64 9.42 -9.51 12.68
C SER A 64 8.60 -9.93 11.46
N ASP A 65 7.41 -10.51 11.68
CA ASP A 65 6.57 -10.99 10.57
C ASP A 65 6.20 -9.86 9.61
N ALA A 66 5.89 -8.67 10.14
CA ALA A 66 5.56 -7.50 9.33
C ALA A 66 6.74 -7.05 8.45
N PHE A 67 7.96 -6.99 9.01
CA PHE A 67 9.14 -6.64 8.22
C PHE A 67 9.55 -7.74 7.24
N ASP A 68 9.39 -9.02 7.60
CA ASP A 68 9.66 -10.14 6.72
C ASP A 68 8.78 -10.08 5.48
N PHE A 69 7.48 -9.79 5.66
CA PHE A 69 6.55 -9.54 4.57
C PHE A 69 6.97 -8.32 3.72
N CYS A 70 7.26 -7.17 4.33
CA CYS A 70 7.71 -5.98 3.61
C CYS A 70 8.98 -6.24 2.78
N ARG A 71 9.92 -7.05 3.29
CA ARG A 71 11.14 -7.43 2.57
C ARG A 71 10.84 -8.29 1.35
N VAL A 72 9.86 -9.20 1.42
CA VAL A 72 9.43 -10.00 0.27
C VAL A 72 8.84 -9.11 -0.82
N VAL A 73 8.00 -8.14 -0.44
CA VAL A 73 7.36 -7.21 -1.39
C VAL A 73 8.36 -6.22 -1.99
N LEU A 74 9.37 -5.78 -1.23
CA LEU A 74 10.43 -4.89 -1.75
C LEU A 74 11.49 -5.63 -2.58
N GLY A 75 11.76 -6.89 -2.26
CA GLY A 75 12.92 -7.62 -2.75
C GLY A 75 12.76 -8.28 -4.12
N GLN A 76 11.61 -8.13 -4.78
CA GLN A 76 11.42 -8.74 -6.09
C GLN A 76 12.18 -7.99 -7.20
N PRO A 77 12.73 -8.70 -8.21
CA PRO A 77 13.42 -8.07 -9.33
C PRO A 77 12.57 -7.09 -10.15
N ASN A 78 11.25 -7.29 -10.16
CA ASN A 78 10.26 -6.45 -10.85
C ASN A 78 9.62 -5.38 -9.95
N ALA A 79 10.06 -5.25 -8.70
CA ALA A 79 9.61 -4.20 -7.79
C ALA A 79 10.27 -2.87 -8.13
N THR A 80 9.47 -1.82 -8.33
CA THR A 80 9.93 -0.44 -8.52
C THR A 80 9.53 0.40 -7.32
N VAL A 81 10.51 0.96 -6.61
CA VAL A 81 10.25 1.84 -5.47
C VAL A 81 9.76 3.19 -5.98
N ILE A 82 8.57 3.60 -5.55
CA ILE A 82 7.95 4.88 -5.91
C ILE A 82 8.02 5.82 -4.71
N VAL A 83 8.64 6.97 -4.92
CA VAL A 83 8.78 8.02 -3.91
C VAL A 83 8.20 9.33 -4.43
N PRO A 84 7.64 10.18 -3.54
CA PRO A 84 7.23 11.53 -3.87
C PRO A 84 8.34 12.33 -4.58
N GLY A 85 8.00 12.95 -5.70
CA GLY A 85 8.80 13.95 -6.38
C GLY A 85 8.42 15.38 -5.96
N GLU A 86 8.94 16.36 -6.70
CA GLU A 86 8.77 17.79 -6.38
C GLU A 86 7.32 18.28 -6.46
N ARG A 87 6.48 17.65 -7.30
CA ARG A 87 5.09 18.07 -7.50
C ARG A 87 4.14 17.36 -6.55
N HIS A 88 4.59 16.33 -5.85
CA HIS A 88 3.75 15.51 -5.00
C HIS A 88 2.92 16.33 -4.02
N TRP A 89 3.59 17.25 -3.31
CA TRP A 89 2.96 18.02 -2.26
C TRP A 89 1.85 18.93 -2.78
N SER A 90 2.06 19.58 -3.92
CA SER A 90 1.04 20.46 -4.51
C SER A 90 -0.16 19.66 -5.03
N ILE A 91 0.07 18.47 -5.61
CA ILE A 91 -1.00 17.57 -6.03
C ILE A 91 -1.79 17.08 -4.82
N PHE A 92 -1.10 16.64 -3.76
CA PHE A 92 -1.70 16.21 -2.50
C PHE A 92 -2.56 17.32 -1.87
N GLU A 93 -2.03 18.55 -1.79
CA GLU A 93 -2.77 19.68 -1.27
C GLU A 93 -4.05 19.96 -2.10
N SER A 94 -3.95 19.94 -3.43
CA SER A 94 -5.11 20.11 -4.30
C SER A 94 -6.17 19.04 -4.02
N LEU A 95 -5.79 17.76 -4.00
CA LEU A 95 -6.73 16.66 -3.71
C LEU A 95 -7.39 16.80 -2.34
N CYS A 96 -6.65 17.21 -1.32
CA CYS A 96 -7.22 17.43 0.00
C CYS A 96 -8.23 18.57 0.03
N ARG A 97 -8.01 19.64 -0.73
CA ARG A 97 -8.93 20.78 -0.83
C ARG A 97 -10.16 20.44 -1.67
N ASP A 98 -9.95 19.81 -2.82
CA ASP A 98 -10.99 19.53 -3.81
C ASP A 98 -11.96 18.44 -3.35
N CYS A 99 -11.47 17.48 -2.55
CA CYS A 99 -12.27 16.36 -2.04
C CYS A 99 -12.58 16.45 -0.54
N GLU A 100 -12.23 17.55 0.13
CA GLU A 100 -12.34 17.72 1.59
C GLU A 100 -11.70 16.56 2.37
N SER A 101 -10.60 15.99 1.84
CA SER A 101 -9.94 14.83 2.43
C SER A 101 -9.28 15.20 3.75
N THR A 102 -9.84 14.71 4.85
CA THR A 102 -9.36 14.96 6.21
C THR A 102 -9.24 13.67 7.01
N GLY A 103 -8.51 13.72 8.14
CA GLY A 103 -8.34 12.57 9.03
C GLY A 103 -7.77 11.36 8.30
N ASN A 104 -8.45 10.22 8.38
CA ASN A 104 -7.99 8.97 7.76
C ASN A 104 -7.94 9.06 6.22
N ILE A 105 -8.77 9.90 5.60
CA ILE A 105 -8.88 10.03 4.13
C ILE A 105 -7.68 10.78 3.55
N ALA A 106 -6.97 11.58 4.35
CA ALA A 106 -5.76 12.26 3.91
C ALA A 106 -4.66 11.27 3.47
N GLN A 107 -4.63 10.06 4.04
CA GLN A 107 -3.68 9.04 3.63
C GLN A 107 -3.98 8.51 2.21
N ASP A 108 -5.26 8.38 1.86
CA ASP A 108 -5.69 7.98 0.52
C ASP A 108 -5.38 9.07 -0.50
N ALA A 109 -5.62 10.34 -0.15
CA ALA A 109 -5.23 11.48 -0.98
C ALA A 109 -3.71 11.55 -1.22
N TRP A 110 -2.89 11.17 -0.24
CA TRP A 110 -1.44 11.07 -0.40
C TRP A 110 -1.06 10.02 -1.45
N PHE A 111 -1.63 8.82 -1.38
CA PHE A 111 -1.32 7.78 -2.37
C PHE A 111 -1.88 8.08 -3.76
N ALA A 112 -3.05 8.71 -3.84
CA ALA A 112 -3.58 9.25 -5.09
C ALA A 112 -2.61 10.25 -5.73
N ALA A 113 -2.07 11.20 -4.95
CA ALA A 113 -1.08 12.15 -5.44
C ALA A 113 0.20 11.45 -5.93
N LEU A 114 0.62 10.37 -5.27
CA LEU A 114 1.80 9.60 -5.65
C LEU A 114 1.58 8.89 -6.98
N ALA A 115 0.40 8.30 -7.18
CA ALA A 115 0.02 7.65 -8.41
C ALA A 115 -0.07 8.65 -9.58
N ILE A 116 -0.72 9.80 -9.37
CA ILE A 116 -0.83 10.88 -10.36
C ILE A 116 0.56 11.38 -10.77
N GLU A 117 1.44 11.67 -9.81
CA GLU A 117 2.76 12.21 -10.12
C GLU A 117 3.65 11.20 -10.87
N SER A 118 3.60 9.93 -10.47
CA SER A 118 4.43 8.86 -11.06
C SER A 118 3.86 8.27 -12.35
N GLY A 119 2.63 8.65 -12.75
CA GLY A 119 1.93 8.03 -13.87
C GLY A 119 1.57 6.57 -13.64
N CYS A 120 1.53 6.12 -12.38
CA CYS A 120 1.13 4.77 -12.01
C CYS A 120 -0.40 4.65 -11.93
N GLU A 121 -0.91 3.45 -12.21
CA GLU A 121 -2.29 3.10 -11.92
C GLU A 121 -2.37 2.68 -10.45
N TRP A 122 -3.17 3.37 -9.65
CA TRP A 122 -3.37 3.00 -8.26
C TRP A 122 -4.43 1.90 -8.16
N VAL A 123 -4.05 0.73 -7.63
CA VAL A 123 -4.98 -0.38 -7.48
C VAL A 123 -5.49 -0.43 -6.05
N THR A 124 -6.75 -0.06 -5.88
CA THR A 124 -7.53 -0.30 -4.66
C THR A 124 -8.61 -1.33 -4.98
N TYR A 125 -8.94 -2.21 -4.03
CA TYR A 125 -10.17 -3.00 -4.12
C TYR A 125 -11.17 -2.40 -3.13
N GLY A 126 -12.21 -1.76 -3.67
CA GLY A 126 -13.19 -1.01 -2.90
C GLY A 126 -14.37 -0.53 -3.75
N SER A 127 -15.23 -1.47 -4.14
CA SER A 127 -16.67 -1.26 -4.41
C SER A 127 -17.42 -2.52 -4.03
#